data_AF-A0A2V4N7X5-F1
#
_entry.id   AF-A0A2V4N7X5-F1
#
_cell.length_a   1.000
_cell.length_b   1.000
_cell.length_c   1.000
_cell.angle_alpha   90.00
_cell.angle_beta   90.00
_cell.angle_gamma   90.00
#
_symmetry.space_group_name_H-M   'P 1'
#
loop_
_entity.id
_entity.type
_entity.pdbx_description
1 polymer ?
#
loop_
_entity_poly.entity_id
_entity_poly.type
_entity_poly.pdbx_seq_one_letter_code
_entity_poly.pdbx_strand_id
1 'polypeptide(L)'
;MSAMRVIHEMRPVGKLATGAEEWACPSCGRRVALAGPPRPGLTVLEPGDESVVHVGLSEPATAVTNPGEPYGLGPIEEIPRPPGLPMLPLDTADTAARDRAWLAEIGIDWDGDEAA
;
A
#
# COMPACT_ATOMS: atom_id res chain seq x y z
N MET A 1 -23.31 6.23 9.12
CA MET A 1 -23.01 4.83 9.48
C MET A 1 -22.23 4.22 8.32
N SER A 2 -20.90 4.17 8.41
CA SER A 2 -20.10 3.40 7.43
C SER A 2 -20.45 1.93 7.59
N ALA A 3 -21.01 1.31 6.55
CA ALA A 3 -21.24 -0.13 6.54
C ALA A 3 -19.87 -0.83 6.52
N MET A 4 -19.66 -1.76 7.46
CA MET A 4 -18.45 -2.59 7.51
C MET A 4 -18.33 -3.37 6.20
N ARG A 5 -17.32 -3.03 5.39
CA ARG A 5 -17.09 -3.69 4.11
C ARG A 5 -16.47 -5.06 4.34
N VAL A 6 -17.10 -6.10 3.82
CA VAL A 6 -16.55 -7.46 3.83
C VAL A 6 -15.32 -7.50 2.94
N ILE A 7 -14.25 -8.16 3.42
CA ILE A 7 -12.99 -8.29 2.69
C ILE A 7 -12.87 -9.73 2.19
N HIS A 8 -12.59 -9.88 0.89
CA HIS A 8 -12.24 -11.16 0.27
C HIS A 8 -10.78 -11.15 -0.18
N GLU A 9 -10.08 -12.23 0.13
CA GLU A 9 -8.74 -12.46 -0.38
C GLU A 9 -8.80 -13.07 -1.80
N MET A 10 -8.05 -12.50 -2.73
CA MET A 10 -7.81 -13.02 -4.07
C MET A 10 -6.50 -13.81 -4.10
N ARG A 11 -6.47 -14.87 -4.90
CA ARG A 11 -5.30 -15.72 -5.08
C ARG A 11 -4.81 -15.67 -6.53
N PRO A 12 -3.49 -15.71 -6.77
CA PRO A 12 -2.97 -15.88 -8.11
C PRO A 12 -3.35 -17.29 -8.61
N VAL A 13 -3.88 -17.37 -9.83
CA VAL A 13 -4.31 -18.64 -10.45
C VAL A 13 -3.54 -18.99 -11.72
N GLY A 14 -2.79 -18.03 -12.28
CA GLY A 14 -1.93 -18.30 -13.42
C GLY A 14 -1.44 -17.03 -14.12
N LYS A 15 -0.97 -17.20 -15.35
CA LYS A 15 -0.61 -16.09 -16.25
C LYS A 15 -1.34 -16.23 -17.57
N LEU A 16 -1.86 -15.11 -18.07
CA LEU A 16 -2.48 -15.03 -19.39
C LEU A 16 -1.42 -15.07 -20.49
N ALA A 17 -1.83 -15.34 -21.73
CA ALA A 17 -0.95 -15.30 -22.90
C ALA A 17 -0.28 -13.93 -23.11
N THR A 18 -0.87 -12.87 -22.58
CA THR A 18 -0.33 -11.50 -22.57
C THR A 18 0.81 -11.30 -21.56
N GLY A 19 1.06 -12.28 -20.69
CA GLY A 19 2.01 -12.19 -19.58
C GLY A 19 1.41 -11.59 -18.30
N ALA A 20 0.16 -11.09 -18.33
CA ALA A 20 -0.53 -10.58 -17.16
C ALA A 20 -0.84 -11.70 -16.17
N GLU A 21 -0.70 -11.42 -14.88
CA GLU A 21 -1.05 -12.36 -13.81
C GLU A 21 -2.55 -12.40 -13.63
N GLU A 22 -3.10 -13.61 -13.61
CA GLU A 22 -4.51 -13.82 -13.36
C GLU A 22 -4.74 -14.09 -11.88
N TRP A 23 -5.71 -13.39 -11.30
CA TRP A 23 -6.10 -13.49 -9.90
C TRP A 23 -7.58 -13.80 -9.80
N ALA A 24 -7.95 -14.71 -8.89
CA ALA A 24 -9.32 -15.11 -8.65
C ALA A 24 -9.70 -15.04 -7.17
N CYS A 25 -10.91 -14.54 -6.89
CA CYS A 25 -11.53 -14.62 -5.58
C CYS A 25 -12.30 -15.96 -5.46
N PRO A 26 -11.90 -16.87 -4.55
CA PRO A 26 -12.62 -18.12 -4.35
C PRO A 26 -14.01 -17.92 -3.71
N SER A 27 -14.25 -16.79 -3.04
CA SER A 27 -15.49 -16.52 -2.31
C SER A 27 -16.64 -16.02 -3.20
N CYS A 28 -16.35 -15.17 -4.21
CA CYS A 28 -17.38 -14.57 -5.06
C CYS A 28 -17.15 -14.77 -6.57
N GLY A 29 -16.06 -15.44 -6.96
CA GLY A 29 -15.76 -15.72 -8.36
C GLY A 29 -15.18 -14.55 -9.16
N ARG A 30 -14.92 -13.39 -8.54
CA ARG A 30 -14.25 -12.26 -9.21
C ARG A 30 -12.90 -12.69 -9.79
N ARG A 31 -12.62 -12.34 -11.05
CA ARG A 31 -11.34 -12.59 -11.72
C ARG A 31 -10.79 -11.31 -12.34
N VAL A 32 -9.50 -11.07 -12.15
CA VAL A 32 -8.81 -9.91 -12.72
C VAL A 32 -7.48 -10.32 -13.34
N ALA A 33 -7.03 -9.56 -14.32
CA ALA A 33 -5.70 -9.64 -14.88
C ALA A 33 -4.90 -8.41 -14.45
N LEU A 34 -3.74 -8.64 -13.82
CA LEU A 34 -2.80 -7.60 -13.42
C LEU A 34 -1.60 -7.60 -14.36
N ALA A 35 -1.44 -6.51 -15.11
CA ALA A 35 -0.24 -6.24 -15.88
C ALA A 35 0.80 -5.57 -14.97
N GLY A 36 2.02 -6.12 -14.94
CA GLY A 36 3.15 -5.52 -14.23
C GLY A 36 3.81 -4.37 -15.00
N PRO A 37 4.88 -3.78 -14.44
CA PRO A 37 5.73 -2.82 -15.15
C PRO A 37 6.23 -3.35 -16.51
N PRO A 38 6.48 -2.48 -17.51
CA PRO A 38 6.52 -1.01 -17.44
C PRO A 38 5.17 -0.31 -17.63
N ARG A 39 4.11 -1.06 -17.98
CA ARG A 39 2.76 -0.52 -18.20
C ARG A 39 1.79 -1.20 -17.24
N PRO A 40 1.80 -0.79 -15.96
CA PRO A 40 0.93 -1.40 -14.96
C PRO A 40 -0.54 -1.18 -15.32
N GLY A 41 -1.37 -2.19 -15.11
CA GLY A 41 -2.78 -2.14 -15.44
C GLY A 41 -3.59 -3.24 -14.76
N LEU A 42 -4.88 -2.96 -14.55
CA LEU A 42 -5.84 -3.91 -14.01
C LEU A 42 -6.99 -4.04 -15.00
N THR A 43 -7.28 -5.27 -15.42
CA THR A 43 -8.43 -5.60 -16.26
C THR A 43 -9.34 -6.55 -15.49
N VAL A 44 -10.62 -6.22 -15.36
CA VAL A 44 -11.62 -7.13 -14.78
C VAL A 44 -12.02 -8.15 -15.85
N LEU A 45 -11.83 -9.43 -15.56
CA LEU A 45 -12.24 -10.54 -16.43
C LEU A 45 -13.65 -11.01 -16.05
N GLU A 46 -13.87 -11.21 -14.75
CA GLU A 46 -15.17 -11.55 -14.17
C GLU A 46 -15.42 -10.63 -12.98
N PRO A 47 -16.58 -9.96 -12.90
CA PRO A 47 -16.83 -8.95 -11.86
C PRO A 47 -17.00 -9.53 -10.45
N GLY A 48 -17.61 -10.71 -10.29
CA GLY A 48 -17.97 -11.23 -8.98
C GLY A 48 -18.86 -10.25 -8.19
N ASP A 49 -18.67 -10.16 -6.88
CA ASP A 49 -19.37 -9.18 -6.02
C ASP A 49 -18.59 -7.86 -5.98
N GLU A 50 -19.16 -6.77 -6.48
CA GLU A 50 -18.49 -5.46 -6.51
C GLU A 50 -18.64 -4.65 -5.21
N SER A 51 -19.49 -5.12 -4.29
CA SER A 51 -19.73 -4.46 -3.00
C SER A 51 -18.65 -4.79 -1.95
N VAL A 52 -17.89 -5.87 -2.18
CA VAL A 52 -16.84 -6.34 -1.26
C VAL A 52 -15.46 -5.82 -1.67
N VAL A 53 -14.62 -5.59 -0.66
CA VAL A 53 -13.22 -5.19 -0.89
C VAL A 53 -12.41 -6.43 -1.22
N HIS A 54 -11.67 -6.38 -2.31
CA HIS A 54 -10.79 -7.47 -2.73
C HIS A 54 -9.34 -7.13 -2.44
N VAL A 55 -8.64 -8.01 -1.73
CA VAL A 55 -7.21 -7.86 -1.41
C VAL A 55 -6.43 -9.03 -2.01
N GLY A 56 -5.29 -8.75 -2.63
CA GLY A 56 -4.37 -9.79 -3.11
C GLY A 56 -3.04 -9.68 -2.36
N LEU A 57 -2.54 -10.80 -1.86
CA LEU A 57 -1.23 -10.89 -1.24
C LEU A 57 -0.26 -11.54 -2.23
N SER A 58 0.71 -10.76 -2.69
CA SER A 58 1.82 -11.26 -3.50
C SER A 58 3.02 -11.49 -2.58
N GLU A 59 3.51 -12.72 -2.52
CA GLU A 59 4.83 -12.96 -1.96
C GLU A 59 5.89 -12.46 -2.94
N PRO A 60 6.94 -11.77 -2.45
CA PRO A 60 8.05 -11.40 -3.32
C PRO A 60 8.69 -12.66 -3.91
N ALA A 61 9.06 -12.59 -5.19
CA ALA A 61 9.96 -13.59 -5.76
C ALA A 61 11.27 -13.64 -4.97
N THR A 62 11.90 -14.82 -4.87
CA THR A 62 13.19 -15.02 -4.19
C THR A 62 14.21 -14.00 -4.68
N ALA A 63 14.82 -13.29 -3.72
CA ALA A 63 15.52 -12.03 -3.89
C ALA A 63 16.50 -11.94 -5.07
N VAL A 64 16.38 -10.83 -5.78
CA VAL A 64 17.39 -10.29 -6.70
C VAL A 64 18.20 -9.25 -5.92
N THR A 65 19.37 -8.85 -6.44
CA THR A 65 20.33 -7.87 -5.89
C THR A 65 19.70 -6.58 -5.32
N ASN A 66 18.49 -6.22 -5.74
CA ASN A 66 17.73 -5.07 -5.25
C ASN A 66 16.45 -5.50 -4.49
N PRO A 67 16.26 -5.08 -3.21
CA PRO A 67 15.08 -5.42 -2.42
C PRO A 67 13.75 -4.91 -3.01
N GLY A 68 13.79 -3.88 -3.87
CA GLY A 68 12.61 -3.33 -4.54
C GLY A 68 12.16 -4.12 -5.79
N GLU A 69 13.09 -4.86 -6.40
CA GLU A 69 12.89 -5.49 -7.71
C GLU A 69 11.76 -6.55 -7.75
N PRO A 70 11.59 -7.41 -6.72
CA PRO A 70 10.47 -8.34 -6.66
C PRO A 70 9.10 -7.66 -6.65
N TYR A 71 9.04 -6.39 -6.25
CA TYR A 71 7.83 -5.58 -6.20
C TYR A 71 7.67 -4.65 -7.40
N GLY A 72 8.57 -4.73 -8.39
CA GLY A 72 8.62 -3.79 -9.52
C GLY A 72 9.05 -2.38 -9.13
N LEU A 73 9.65 -2.21 -7.94
CA LEU A 73 10.27 -0.96 -7.52
C LEU A 73 11.69 -0.88 -8.09
N GLY A 74 12.10 0.33 -8.48
CA GLY A 74 13.46 0.59 -8.93
C GLY A 74 14.53 0.33 -7.84
N PRO A 75 15.81 0.61 -8.13
CA PRO A 75 16.86 0.56 -7.10
C PRO A 75 16.47 1.46 -5.93
N ILE A 76 16.51 0.90 -4.72
CA ILE A 76 16.41 1.69 -3.49
C ILE A 76 17.71 2.48 -3.36
N GLU A 77 17.63 3.79 -3.51
CA GLU A 77 18.74 4.70 -3.23
C GLU A 77 18.61 5.22 -1.79
N GLU A 78 19.57 4.87 -0.95
CA GLU A 78 19.72 5.50 0.35
C GLU A 78 20.35 6.88 0.14
N ILE A 79 19.56 7.95 0.31
CA ILE A 79 20.08 9.32 0.26
C ILE A 79 20.67 9.64 1.64
N PRO A 80 22.01 9.68 1.80
CA PRO A 80 22.60 9.97 3.10
C PRO A 80 22.21 11.38 3.54
N ARG A 81 21.85 11.51 4.81
CA ARG A 81 21.60 12.82 5.41
C ARG A 81 22.83 13.71 5.21
N PRO A 82 22.67 14.95 4.69
CA PRO A 82 23.78 15.90 4.60
C PRO A 82 24.47 16.07 5.96
N PRO A 83 25.80 15.95 6.05
CA PRO A 83 26.52 16.24 7.28
C PRO A 83 26.32 17.71 7.67
N GLY A 84 26.00 17.97 8.94
CA GLY A 84 25.82 19.32 9.44
C GLY A 84 24.40 19.89 9.36
N LEU A 85 23.40 19.11 8.92
CA LEU A 85 22.03 19.43 9.30
C LEU A 85 21.96 19.42 10.83
N PRO A 86 21.51 20.52 11.48
CA PRO A 86 21.36 20.51 12.91
C PRO A 86 20.43 19.35 13.26
N MET A 87 20.92 18.43 14.08
CA MET A 87 20.02 17.64 14.91
C MET A 87 19.25 18.69 15.70
N LEU A 88 18.01 18.97 15.30
CA LEU A 88 17.13 19.78 16.13
C LEU A 88 17.22 19.16 17.53
N PRO A 89 17.56 19.95 18.57
CA PRO A 89 17.54 19.44 19.92
C PRO A 89 16.15 18.84 20.14
N LEU A 90 16.08 17.51 20.19
CA LEU A 90 14.86 16.81 20.51
C LEU A 90 14.72 16.90 22.02
N ASP A 91 14.26 18.04 22.51
CA ASP A 91 13.33 17.95 23.62
C ASP A 91 12.06 17.36 23.02
N THR A 92 11.98 16.03 23.03
CA THR A 92 10.89 15.29 22.38
C THR A 92 9.55 15.70 22.97
N ALA A 93 9.51 16.06 24.26
CA ALA A 93 8.30 16.46 24.94
C ALA A 93 7.86 17.87 24.51
N ASP A 94 8.77 18.84 24.51
CA ASP A 94 8.47 20.22 24.08
C ASP A 94 8.19 20.30 22.57
N THR A 95 8.93 19.54 21.76
CA THR A 95 8.70 19.45 20.31
C THR A 95 7.33 18.84 20.04
N ALA A 96 7.00 17.71 20.67
CA ALA A 96 5.68 17.09 20.52
C ALA A 96 4.53 17.98 21.04
N ALA A 97 4.76 18.79 22.06
CA ALA A 97 3.76 19.75 22.54
C ALA A 97 3.54 20.90 21.54
N ARG A 98 4.61 21.44 20.97
CA ARG A 98 4.56 22.49 19.94
C ARG A 98 3.92 21.99 18.66
N ASP A 99 4.27 20.79 18.22
CA ASP A 99 3.70 20.17 17.03
C ASP A 99 2.20 19.92 17.21
N ARG A 100 1.76 19.40 18.37
CA ARG A 100 0.33 19.25 18.68
C ARG A 100 -0.41 20.59 18.71
N ALA A 101 0.18 21.63 19.30
CA ALA A 101 -0.42 22.96 19.34
C ALA A 101 -0.58 23.57 17.94
N TRP A 102 0.44 23.42 17.08
CA TRP A 102 0.38 23.86 15.70
C TRP A 102 -0.65 23.07 14.87
N LEU A 103 -0.73 21.75 15.05
CA LEU A 103 -1.74 20.91 14.40
C LEU A 103 -3.15 21.36 14.77
N ALA A 104 -3.42 21.61 16.05
CA ALA A 104 -4.70 22.13 16.51
C ALA A 104 -5.01 23.52 15.93
N GLU A 105 -4.00 24.40 15.82
CA GLU A 105 -4.14 25.73 15.19
C GLU A 105 -4.60 25.63 13.73
N ILE A 106 -4.08 24.66 12.97
CA ILE A 106 -4.49 24.42 11.58
C ILE A 106 -5.73 23.53 11.45
N GLY A 107 -6.39 23.21 12.57
CA GLY A 107 -7.63 22.44 12.62
C GLY A 107 -7.47 20.93 12.51
N ILE A 108 -6.26 20.40 12.75
CA ILE A 108 -5.98 18.97 12.84
C ILE A 108 -5.93 18.57 14.31
N ASP A 109 -6.95 17.84 14.76
CA ASP A 109 -6.95 17.23 16.09
C ASP A 109 -6.21 15.89 16.05
N TRP A 110 -5.01 15.87 16.62
CA TRP A 110 -4.19 14.66 16.74
C TRP A 110 -4.49 13.85 18.01
N ASP A 111 -5.23 14.42 18.95
CA ASP A 111 -5.65 13.79 20.22
C ASP A 111 -7.07 13.18 20.12
N GLY A 112 -7.65 13.14 18.92
CA GLY A 112 -8.97 12.56 18.66
C GLY A 112 -9.02 11.04 18.90
N ASP A 113 -9.99 10.61 19.71
CA ASP A 113 -10.30 9.22 20.00
C ASP A 113 -10.62 8.41 18.72
N GLU A 114 -10.04 7.21 18.67
CA GLU A 114 -10.33 6.08 17.77
C GLU A 114 -10.17 6.31 16.25
N ALA A 115 -9.28 5.50 15.65
CA ALA A 115 -9.33 5.22 14.22
C ALA A 115 -10.74 4.73 13.85
N ALA A 116 -11.49 5.57 13.14
CA ALA A 116 -12.80 5.26 12.57
C ALA A 116 -12.69 4.45 11.26
#